data_AF-A0A7X7IED5-F1
#
_entry.id   AF-A0A7X7IED5-F1
#
_cell.length_a   1.000
_cell.length_b   1.000
_cell.length_c   1.000
_cell.angle_alpha   90.00
_cell.angle_beta   90.00
_cell.angle_gamma   90.00
#
_symmetry.space_group_name_H-M   'P 1'
#
loop_
_entity.id
_entity.type
_entity.pdbx_description
1 polymer ?
#
loop_
_entity_poly.entity_id
_entity_poly.type
_entity_poly.pdbx_seq_one_letter_code
_entity_poly.pdbx_strand_id
1 'polypeptide(L)'
;MRTMPIALLCLVLLIFVSCDPDGGSDLNPTQEKIKLLLDEFRLADEEVMQFKFANGGAFPAEYTEEAGTRTYSNYTNANGTLIDGTDKLSAPPFPQDGEMDMDFSGGKVGTLTRLRLNMTIHSIESKTVISCLLNDTDVTEDAQAMYDNP
;
A
#
# COMPACT_ATOMS: atom_id res chain seq x y z
N MET A 1 -11.07 -13.88 -19.99
CA MET A 1 -11.39 -12.57 -19.37
C MET A 1 -11.69 -12.77 -17.90
N ARG A 2 -10.70 -12.60 -17.03
CA ARG A 2 -10.81 -12.52 -15.55
C ARG A 2 -9.61 -11.72 -15.06
N THR A 3 -9.61 -10.43 -15.37
CA THR A 3 -8.61 -9.44 -14.96
C THR A 3 -9.38 -8.32 -14.28
N MET A 4 -9.68 -8.47 -12.99
CA MET A 4 -10.13 -7.38 -12.10
C MET A 4 -10.43 -7.98 -10.72
N PRO A 5 -9.42 -8.01 -9.82
CA PRO A 5 -9.71 -7.52 -8.48
C PRO A 5 -8.63 -6.58 -7.88
N ILE A 6 -7.44 -6.46 -8.50
CA ILE A 6 -6.27 -5.82 -7.87
C ILE A 6 -6.38 -4.28 -7.83
N ALA A 7 -6.95 -3.67 -8.87
CA ALA A 7 -7.23 -2.22 -8.89
C ALA A 7 -8.24 -1.79 -7.80
N LEU A 8 -9.04 -2.72 -7.26
CA LEU A 8 -10.03 -2.46 -6.22
C LEU A 8 -9.42 -2.35 -4.82
N LEU A 9 -8.20 -2.86 -4.59
CA LEU A 9 -7.54 -2.72 -3.29
C LEU A 9 -6.99 -1.29 -3.14
N CYS A 10 -6.28 -0.79 -4.14
CA CYS A 10 -5.66 0.53 -4.10
C CYS A 10 -6.68 1.69 -4.16
N LEU A 11 -7.74 1.58 -4.97
CA LEU A 11 -8.81 2.59 -5.03
C LEU A 11 -9.62 2.66 -3.72
N VAL A 12 -9.75 1.53 -3.00
CA VAL A 12 -10.49 1.50 -1.74
C VAL A 12 -9.59 1.83 -0.55
N LEU A 13 -8.28 1.66 -0.68
CA LEU A 13 -7.30 2.14 0.29
C LEU A 13 -7.26 3.68 0.38
N LEU A 14 -7.61 4.37 -0.70
CA LEU A 14 -7.83 5.82 -0.72
C LEU A 14 -9.08 6.28 0.05
N ILE A 15 -10.03 5.38 0.37
CA ILE A 15 -11.16 5.71 1.26
C ILE A 15 -10.68 5.73 2.72
N PHE A 16 -9.64 4.96 3.09
CA PHE A 16 -9.10 4.91 4.45
C PHE A 16 -8.24 6.11 4.85
N VAL A 17 -8.03 7.06 3.94
CA VAL A 17 -7.48 8.36 4.35
C VAL A 17 -8.49 9.14 5.20
N SER A 18 -9.77 8.70 5.25
CA SER A 18 -10.72 9.03 6.33
C SER A 18 -10.56 8.14 7.57
N CYS A 19 -9.35 8.00 8.10
CA CYS A 19 -9.16 7.49 9.47
C CYS A 19 -9.62 8.55 10.51
N ASP A 20 -10.70 9.26 10.20
CA ASP A 20 -11.35 10.29 10.98
C ASP A 20 -12.85 9.97 11.00
N PRO A 21 -13.40 9.53 12.15
CA PRO A 21 -14.84 9.40 12.32
C PRO A 21 -15.58 10.75 12.29
N ASP A 22 -14.86 11.89 12.32
CA ASP A 22 -15.45 13.23 12.49
C ASP A 22 -15.53 14.10 11.22
N GLY A 23 -15.21 13.56 10.04
CA GLY A 23 -15.62 14.18 8.76
C GLY A 23 -15.06 15.58 8.49
N GLY A 24 -13.79 15.83 8.82
CA GLY A 24 -13.04 17.00 8.32
C GLY A 24 -12.47 16.78 6.93
N SER A 25 -12.53 17.78 6.04
CA SER A 25 -12.14 17.64 4.62
C SER A 25 -10.63 17.70 4.34
N ASP A 26 -9.78 17.78 5.37
CA ASP A 26 -8.34 17.93 5.22
C ASP A 26 -7.65 16.76 5.92
N LEU A 27 -6.81 16.04 5.18
CA LEU A 27 -6.06 14.92 5.73
C LEU A 27 -5.03 15.44 6.72
N ASN A 28 -4.92 14.81 7.88
CA ASN A 28 -3.83 15.13 8.78
C ASN A 28 -2.48 14.62 8.18
N PRO A 29 -1.34 15.16 8.63
CA PRO A 29 -0.06 14.84 7.99
C PRO A 29 0.30 13.34 8.01
N THR A 30 -0.15 12.61 9.05
CA THR A 30 -0.01 11.16 9.13
C THR A 30 -0.83 10.45 8.05
N GLN A 31 -2.07 10.88 7.83
CA GLN A 31 -2.94 10.35 6.79
C GLN A 31 -2.38 10.62 5.38
N GLU A 32 -1.78 11.78 5.15
CA GLU A 32 -1.09 12.08 3.88
C GLU A 32 0.13 11.21 3.65
N LYS A 33 0.91 10.95 4.71
CA LYS A 33 2.04 10.01 4.63
C LYS A 33 1.54 8.61 4.28
N ILE A 34 0.51 8.10 4.97
CA ILE A 34 -0.10 6.79 4.66
C ILE A 34 -0.56 6.75 3.20
N LYS A 35 -1.26 7.79 2.74
CA LYS A 35 -1.70 7.91 1.35
C LYS A 35 -0.53 7.83 0.38
N LEU A 36 0.57 8.55 0.65
CA LEU A 36 1.78 8.51 -0.17
C LEU A 36 2.35 7.08 -0.24
N LEU A 37 2.49 6.39 0.90
CA LEU A 37 3.00 5.01 0.93
C LEU A 37 2.12 4.06 0.10
N LEU A 38 0.80 4.20 0.23
CA LEU A 38 -0.16 3.40 -0.53
C LEU A 38 -0.14 3.73 -2.04
N ASP A 39 0.11 4.98 -2.41
CA ASP A 39 0.27 5.39 -3.82
C ASP A 39 1.56 4.81 -4.42
N GLU A 40 2.67 4.80 -3.67
CA GLU A 40 3.94 4.18 -4.09
C GLU A 40 3.81 2.66 -4.21
N PHE A 41 3.07 2.03 -3.29
CA PHE A 41 2.74 0.61 -3.36
C PHE A 41 1.87 0.28 -4.58
N ARG A 42 0.83 1.08 -4.84
CA ARG A 42 -0.03 0.94 -6.03
C ARG A 42 0.78 1.00 -7.32
N LEU A 43 1.73 1.93 -7.41
CA LEU A 43 2.60 2.04 -8.57
C LEU A 43 3.42 0.77 -8.78
N ALA A 44 4.02 0.23 -7.72
CA ALA A 44 4.77 -1.03 -7.79
C ALA A 44 3.89 -2.22 -8.20
N ASP A 45 2.66 -2.30 -7.69
CA ASP A 45 1.65 -3.27 -8.12
C ASP A 45 1.36 -3.19 -9.63
N GLU A 46 1.16 -1.97 -10.14
CA GLU A 46 0.91 -1.74 -11.57
C GLU A 46 2.10 -2.17 -12.43
N GLU A 47 3.31 -1.85 -12.00
CA GLU A 47 4.55 -2.25 -12.68
C GLU A 47 4.75 -3.77 -12.71
N VAL A 48 4.56 -4.45 -11.57
CA VAL A 48 4.62 -5.93 -11.49
C VAL A 48 3.61 -6.56 -12.45
N MET A 49 2.38 -6.01 -12.50
CA MET A 49 1.33 -6.52 -13.38
C MET A 49 1.64 -6.26 -14.87
N GLN A 50 2.21 -5.09 -15.20
CA GLN A 50 2.69 -4.80 -16.55
C GLN A 50 3.85 -5.72 -16.95
N PHE A 51 4.82 -5.95 -16.06
CA PHE A 51 5.91 -6.87 -16.28
C PHE A 51 5.38 -8.29 -16.53
N LYS A 52 4.45 -8.76 -15.69
CA LYS A 52 3.81 -10.07 -15.84
C LYS A 52 3.13 -10.23 -17.19
N PHE A 53 2.39 -9.20 -17.62
CA PHE A 53 1.73 -9.19 -18.92
C PHE A 53 2.74 -9.25 -20.07
N ALA A 54 3.83 -8.49 -19.99
CA ALA A 54 4.88 -8.45 -21.00
C ALA A 54 5.74 -9.72 -21.05
N ASN A 55 5.90 -10.43 -19.94
CA ASN A 55 6.82 -11.58 -19.79
C ASN A 55 6.08 -12.93 -19.67
N GLY A 56 4.94 -13.07 -20.35
CA GLY A 56 4.26 -14.37 -20.47
C GLY A 56 3.75 -14.95 -19.15
N GLY A 57 3.49 -14.11 -18.16
CA GLY A 57 3.04 -14.53 -16.83
C GLY A 57 4.16 -14.62 -15.78
N ALA A 58 5.42 -14.42 -16.14
CA ALA A 58 6.53 -14.39 -15.20
C ALA A 58 6.55 -13.08 -14.40
N PHE A 59 6.89 -13.17 -13.11
CA PHE A 59 7.06 -12.01 -12.24
C PHE A 59 8.48 -11.44 -12.31
N PRO A 60 8.68 -10.16 -11.94
CA PRO A 60 10.02 -9.62 -11.73
C PRO A 60 10.73 -10.36 -10.59
N ALA A 61 12.07 -10.32 -10.56
CA ALA A 61 12.87 -11.13 -9.65
C ALA A 61 12.67 -10.75 -8.17
N GLU A 62 12.37 -9.48 -7.94
CA GLU A 62 12.15 -8.84 -6.65
C GLU A 62 10.71 -9.04 -6.12
N TYR A 63 9.89 -9.83 -6.81
CA TYR A 63 8.49 -10.07 -6.46
C TYR A 63 8.10 -11.54 -6.51
N THR A 64 7.32 -11.99 -5.52
CA THR A 64 6.71 -13.32 -5.51
C THR A 64 5.25 -13.29 -5.05
N GLU A 65 4.46 -14.27 -5.52
CA GLU A 65 3.10 -14.53 -5.06
C GLU A 65 2.98 -16.00 -4.64
N GLU A 66 2.67 -16.24 -3.36
CA GLU A 66 2.43 -17.59 -2.83
C GLU A 66 1.24 -17.59 -1.86
N ALA A 67 0.30 -18.52 -2.04
CA ALA A 67 -0.85 -18.72 -1.15
C ALA A 67 -1.67 -17.45 -0.82
N GLY A 68 -1.72 -16.47 -1.73
CA GLY A 68 -2.43 -15.19 -1.52
C GLY A 68 -1.61 -14.12 -0.80
N THR A 69 -0.32 -14.39 -0.53
CA THR A 69 0.66 -13.42 -0.04
C THR A 69 1.54 -12.95 -1.19
N ARG A 70 1.60 -11.64 -1.36
CA ARG A 70 2.52 -10.90 -2.24
C ARG A 70 3.74 -10.50 -1.42
N THR A 71 4.93 -10.76 -1.95
CA THR A 71 6.19 -10.40 -1.29
C THR A 71 7.01 -9.54 -2.23
N TYR A 72 7.46 -8.40 -1.74
CA TYR A 72 8.41 -7.50 -2.39
C TYR A 72 9.73 -7.61 -1.64
N SER A 73 10.83 -7.85 -2.35
CA SER A 73 12.16 -8.01 -1.75
C SER A 73 13.13 -7.07 -2.45
N ASN A 74 13.42 -5.94 -1.80
CA ASN A 74 14.18 -4.83 -2.38
C ASN A 74 13.63 -4.34 -3.74
N TYR A 75 12.31 -4.30 -3.92
CA TYR A 75 11.70 -3.83 -5.15
C TYR A 75 11.81 -2.30 -5.24
N THR A 76 12.38 -1.77 -6.32
CA THR A 76 12.45 -0.32 -6.53
C THR A 76 11.51 0.09 -7.66
N ASN A 77 10.52 0.92 -7.35
CA ASN A 77 9.56 1.41 -8.34
C ASN A 77 10.15 2.55 -9.21
N ALA A 78 9.41 2.98 -10.23
CA ALA A 78 9.86 4.03 -11.14
C ALA A 78 10.09 5.41 -10.46
N ASN A 79 9.51 5.65 -9.28
CA ASN A 79 9.74 6.86 -8.50
C ASN A 79 11.03 6.78 -7.66
N GLY A 80 11.74 5.65 -7.69
CA GLY A 80 12.93 5.41 -6.87
C GLY A 80 12.61 5.08 -5.41
N THR A 81 11.36 4.72 -5.11
CA THR A 81 10.97 4.22 -3.80
C THR A 81 11.29 2.74 -3.71
N LEU A 82 12.11 2.37 -2.72
CA LEU A 82 12.40 1.00 -2.34
C LEU A 82 11.27 0.47 -1.46
N ILE A 83 10.75 -0.70 -1.80
CA ILE A 83 9.65 -1.39 -1.15
C ILE A 83 10.12 -2.79 -0.76
N ASP A 84 10.01 -3.12 0.51
CA ASP A 84 10.35 -4.44 1.06
C ASP A 84 9.27 -4.88 2.05
N GLY A 85 8.73 -6.07 1.89
CA GLY A 85 7.74 -6.61 2.81
C GLY A 85 6.65 -7.41 2.13
N THR A 86 5.55 -7.62 2.87
CA THR A 86 4.49 -8.52 2.47
C THR A 86 3.12 -7.88 2.54
N ASP A 87 2.26 -8.24 1.60
CA ASP A 87 0.83 -7.95 1.61
C ASP A 87 0.04 -9.22 1.34
N LYS A 88 -1.00 -9.45 2.13
CA LYS A 88 -1.82 -10.65 2.07
C LYS A 88 -3.29 -10.25 2.10
N LEU A 89 -4.09 -10.94 1.29
CA LEU A 89 -5.54 -10.91 1.40
C LEU A 89 -6.08 -12.33 1.34
N SER A 90 -6.85 -12.74 2.35
CA SER A 90 -7.47 -14.06 2.36
C SER A 90 -8.43 -14.23 1.18
N ALA A 91 -8.53 -15.45 0.65
CA ALA A 91 -9.40 -15.73 -0.49
C ALA A 91 -10.89 -15.65 -0.10
N PRO A 92 -11.81 -15.41 -1.06
CA PRO A 92 -13.25 -15.45 -0.80
C PRO A 92 -13.73 -16.79 -0.20
N PRO A 93 -14.91 -16.83 0.46
CA PRO A 93 -15.93 -15.77 0.57
C PRO A 93 -15.60 -14.72 1.64
N PHE A 94 -16.44 -13.69 1.74
CA PHE A 94 -16.39 -12.74 2.85
C PHE A 94 -16.78 -13.41 4.19
N PRO A 95 -16.26 -12.92 5.34
CA PRO A 95 -15.28 -11.85 5.46
C PRO A 95 -13.88 -12.29 4.98
N GLN A 96 -13.18 -11.39 4.28
CA GLN A 96 -11.78 -11.57 3.90
C GLN A 96 -10.89 -10.76 4.84
N ASP A 97 -9.75 -11.29 5.24
CA ASP A 97 -8.81 -10.63 6.13
C ASP A 97 -7.57 -10.25 5.35
N GLY A 98 -7.16 -8.99 5.48
CA GLY A 98 -5.98 -8.42 4.86
C GLY A 98 -4.94 -8.03 5.89
N GLU A 99 -3.68 -8.29 5.58
CA GLU A 99 -2.51 -7.99 6.42
C GLU A 99 -1.37 -7.48 5.53
N MET A 100 -0.82 -6.33 5.88
CA MET A 100 0.34 -5.72 5.23
C MET A 100 1.37 -5.34 6.29
N ASP A 101 2.63 -5.68 6.05
CA ASP A 101 3.81 -5.22 6.80
C ASP A 101 4.88 -4.88 5.75
N MET A 102 5.08 -3.59 5.51
CA MET A 102 5.94 -3.09 4.45
C MET A 102 6.82 -1.94 4.92
N ASP A 103 8.06 -1.98 4.46
CA ASP A 103 9.06 -0.93 4.56
C ASP A 103 9.14 -0.16 3.24
N PHE A 104 9.12 1.15 3.35
CA PHE A 104 9.28 2.08 2.23
C PHE A 104 10.47 2.99 2.51
N SER A 105 11.31 3.26 1.52
CA SER A 105 12.39 4.25 1.64
C SER A 105 12.79 4.84 0.29
N GLY A 106 13.49 5.98 0.29
CA GLY A 106 13.89 6.65 -0.95
C GLY A 106 12.71 7.33 -1.66
N GLY A 107 12.93 7.73 -2.92
CA GLY A 107 11.92 8.43 -3.73
C GLY A 107 11.29 9.62 -3.01
N LYS A 108 9.96 9.72 -3.10
CA LYS A 108 9.16 10.72 -2.36
C LYS A 108 8.92 10.36 -0.89
N VAL A 109 9.19 9.11 -0.51
CA VAL A 109 9.04 8.65 0.88
C VAL A 109 10.16 9.20 1.76
N GLY A 110 11.35 9.39 1.20
CA GLY A 110 12.50 9.94 1.91
C GLY A 110 13.15 8.90 2.81
N THR A 111 13.03 9.08 4.12
CA THR A 111 13.55 8.14 5.13
C THR A 111 12.81 6.81 5.09
N LEU A 112 13.43 5.77 5.66
CA LEU A 112 12.76 4.49 5.91
C LEU A 112 11.45 4.78 6.66
N THR A 113 10.36 4.10 6.32
CA THR A 113 9.08 4.20 7.01
C THR A 113 8.38 2.85 6.91
N ARG A 114 7.98 2.30 8.05
CA ARG A 114 7.22 1.05 8.11
C ARG A 114 5.72 1.31 8.21
N LEU A 115 4.95 0.74 7.29
CA LEU A 115 3.49 0.71 7.33
C LEU A 115 3.00 -0.71 7.65
N ARG A 116 2.20 -0.81 8.71
CA ARG A 116 1.46 -2.02 9.05
C ARG A 116 -0.02 -1.77 8.97
N LEU A 117 -0.73 -2.62 8.26
CA LEU A 117 -2.17 -2.49 8.05
C LEU A 117 -2.85 -3.85 8.20
N ASN A 118 -3.84 -3.92 9.09
CA ASN A 118 -4.77 -5.05 9.18
C ASN A 118 -6.18 -4.57 8.87
N MET A 119 -6.87 -5.28 7.99
CA MET A 119 -8.23 -4.97 7.58
C MET A 119 -9.09 -6.24 7.48
N THR A 120 -10.39 -6.07 7.63
CA THR A 120 -11.38 -7.09 7.29
C THR A 120 -12.36 -6.51 6.28
N ILE A 121 -12.59 -7.24 5.20
CA ILE A 121 -13.53 -6.90 4.13
C ILE A 121 -14.78 -7.74 4.35
N HIS A 122 -15.88 -7.12 4.75
CA HIS A 122 -17.15 -7.81 5.03
C HIS A 122 -18.01 -7.98 3.77
N SER A 123 -17.86 -7.09 2.79
CA SER A 123 -18.43 -7.20 1.45
C SER A 123 -17.60 -6.39 0.45
N ILE A 124 -17.93 -6.48 -0.84
CA ILE A 124 -17.28 -5.64 -1.86
C ILE A 124 -17.38 -4.14 -1.51
N GLU A 125 -18.48 -3.75 -0.86
CA GLU A 125 -18.82 -2.37 -0.51
C GLU A 125 -18.49 -2.01 0.94
N SER A 126 -18.23 -3.00 1.81
CA SER A 126 -18.05 -2.80 3.25
C SER A 126 -16.73 -3.37 3.74
N LYS A 127 -15.94 -2.52 4.38
CA LYS A 127 -14.60 -2.84 4.88
C LYS A 127 -14.38 -2.17 6.23
N THR A 128 -13.59 -2.81 7.07
CA THR A 128 -13.24 -2.36 8.41
C THR A 128 -11.73 -2.44 8.57
N VAL A 129 -11.06 -1.32 8.83
CA VAL A 129 -9.66 -1.33 9.25
C VAL A 129 -9.62 -1.61 10.74
N ILE A 130 -8.91 -2.67 11.12
CA ILE A 130 -8.79 -3.11 12.51
C ILE A 130 -7.54 -2.50 13.14
N SER A 131 -6.48 -2.30 12.35
CA SER A 131 -5.29 -1.56 12.81
C SER A 131 -4.54 -0.93 11.62
N CYS A 132 -4.10 0.31 11.78
CA CYS A 132 -3.11 0.94 10.90
C CYS A 132 -2.04 1.56 11.79
N LEU A 133 -0.79 1.15 11.61
CA LEU A 133 0.34 1.59 12.41
C LEU A 133 1.45 2.09 11.50
N LEU A 134 1.91 3.31 11.77
CA LEU A 134 3.19 3.83 11.33
C LEU A 134 4.12 3.80 12.54
N ASN A 135 5.33 3.25 12.40
CA ASN A 135 6.26 3.18 13.52
C ASN A 135 7.12 4.46 13.59
N ASP A 136 7.10 5.13 14.75
CA ASP A 136 7.49 6.54 14.97
C ASP A 136 9.01 6.83 15.04
N THR A 137 9.91 5.89 14.76
CA THR A 137 11.35 6.22 14.62
C THR A 137 11.68 6.95 13.31
N ASP A 138 10.70 7.07 12.42
CA ASP A 138 10.88 7.37 11.00
C ASP A 138 10.07 8.58 10.49
N VAL A 139 9.29 9.24 11.36
CA VAL A 139 8.65 10.53 11.07
C VAL A 139 9.56 11.67 11.56
N THR A 140 10.83 11.66 11.12
CA THR A 140 11.78 12.73 11.50
C THR A 140 11.91 13.82 10.45
N GLU A 141 11.44 13.58 9.23
CA GLU A 141 11.29 14.64 8.23
C GLU A 141 9.83 15.06 8.20
N ASP A 142 9.60 16.19 8.89
CA ASP A 142 8.35 16.92 8.99
C ASP A 142 7.49 16.72 7.73
N ALA A 143 6.32 16.14 7.90
CA ALA A 143 5.27 16.25 6.88
C ALA A 143 4.96 17.73 6.52
N GLN A 144 5.37 18.69 7.36
CA GLN A 144 5.44 20.12 7.05
C GLN A 144 6.40 20.45 5.88
N ALA A 145 7.55 19.77 5.74
CA ALA A 145 8.52 20.02 4.67
C ALA A 145 8.01 19.56 3.29
N MET A 146 7.04 18.64 3.24
CA MET A 146 6.34 18.30 2.00
C MET A 146 5.42 19.42 1.51
N TYR A 147 4.99 20.34 2.40
CA TYR A 147 4.17 21.51 2.06
C TYR A 147 4.99 22.72 1.63
N ASP A 148 6.21 22.86 2.15
CA ASP A 148 7.05 24.04 1.89
C ASP A 148 7.79 24.00 0.54
N ASN A 149 7.70 22.90 -0.22
CA ASN A 149 8.18 22.79 -1.61
C ASN A 149 7.16 22.05 -2.50
N PRO A 150 6.15 22.74 -3.06
CA PRO A 150 5.24 22.20 -4.07
C PRO A 150 5.91 21.87 -5.42
#